data_AF-A0A2U1JN59-F1
#
_entry.id   AF-A0A2U1JN59-F1
#
_cell.length_a   1.000
_cell.length_b   1.000
_cell.length_c   1.000
_cell.angle_alpha   90.00
_cell.angle_beta   90.00
_cell.angle_gamma   90.00
#
_symmetry.space_group_name_H-M   'P 1'
#
loop_
_entity.id
_entity.type
_entity.pdbx_description
1 polymer ?
#
loop_
_entity_poly.entity_id
_entity_poly.type
_entity_poly.pdbx_seq_one_letter_code
_entity_poly.pdbx_strand_id
1 'polypeptide(L)'
;MLLLTACKEQKTPAIAFYYWKTIFSLTSSEKNTLKENKVKKLYLRYFDIDLSSKSEQPYPQSPICFKEKSIDFTIVPVIYIKNKVLLSKSINVENLAKKTNDFIQQINTKNQLSCREIQIDCDWTLTSKDNYLKFITCFKKISGKKLSATIRLHQIKYFKKTAIPNVDKGVLMYYNMGKIAPDSLNSIYDESIADRYLKSIKKYPLSLNIALPIYSWAIHIRENKVIGLKSKIAISNLKRDSNFVGITQNSFRVKNNNYKNGTFYKANDLLKIESVSNIDLLEMAEDLHENIANIPDEIIFYDLDELNTEQYEKDIFTQVINRF
;
A
#
# COMPACT_ATOMS: atom_id res chain seq x y z
N MET A 1 -44.61 22.69 18.28
CA MET A 1 -43.31 22.07 18.62
C MET A 1 -42.73 21.50 17.33
N LEU A 2 -41.91 22.28 16.61
CA LEU A 2 -41.24 21.80 15.39
C LEU A 2 -39.98 21.04 15.78
N LEU A 3 -39.96 19.73 15.56
CA LEU A 3 -38.76 18.91 15.65
C LEU A 3 -37.94 19.14 14.37
N LEU A 4 -36.89 19.96 14.48
CA LEU A 4 -35.85 20.05 13.46
C LEU A 4 -34.97 18.80 13.57
N THR A 5 -35.26 17.77 12.77
CA THR A 5 -34.30 16.71 12.51
C THR A 5 -33.18 17.28 11.64
N ALA A 6 -32.11 17.73 12.28
CA ALA A 6 -30.86 18.03 11.61
C ALA A 6 -30.34 16.73 10.99
N CYS A 7 -30.48 16.59 9.67
CA CYS A 7 -29.80 15.57 8.91
C CYS A 7 -28.30 15.84 9.06
N LYS A 8 -27.62 15.10 9.95
CA LYS A 8 -26.15 15.07 9.95
C LYS A 8 -25.77 14.38 8.64
N GLU A 9 -25.29 15.14 7.65
CA GLU A 9 -24.62 14.55 6.50
C GLU A 9 -23.57 13.58 7.02
N GLN A 10 -23.79 12.29 6.74
CA GLN A 10 -22.85 11.24 7.10
C GLN A 10 -21.60 11.46 6.26
N LYS A 11 -20.50 11.83 6.91
CA LYS A 11 -19.26 12.20 6.24
C LYS A 11 -18.67 10.96 5.57
N THR A 12 -18.85 10.84 4.26
CA THR A 12 -18.25 9.76 3.47
C THR A 12 -16.75 9.99 3.31
N PRO A 13 -15.89 8.96 3.44
CA PRO A 13 -14.47 9.09 3.23
C PRO A 13 -14.13 9.53 1.80
N ALA A 14 -13.06 10.30 1.62
CA ALA A 14 -12.56 10.65 0.29
C ALA A 14 -11.78 9.48 -0.33
N ILE A 15 -11.90 9.32 -1.65
CA ILE A 15 -11.11 8.35 -2.42
C ILE A 15 -9.71 8.92 -2.67
N ALA A 16 -8.69 8.13 -2.34
CA ALA A 16 -7.30 8.40 -2.66
C ALA A 16 -6.64 7.12 -3.21
N PHE A 17 -5.47 7.29 -3.83
CA PHE A 17 -4.71 6.17 -4.36
C PHE A 17 -3.24 6.26 -3.98
N TYR A 18 -2.63 5.10 -3.78
CA TYR A 18 -1.19 4.95 -3.83
C TYR A 18 -0.71 4.82 -5.28
N TYR A 19 0.38 5.48 -5.61
CA TYR A 19 1.09 5.30 -6.87
C TYR A 19 2.52 4.84 -6.57
N TRP A 20 2.82 3.58 -6.88
CA TRP A 20 4.04 2.91 -6.44
C TRP A 20 5.01 2.64 -7.59
N LYS A 21 5.23 3.63 -8.45
CA LYS A 21 6.19 3.58 -9.57
C LYS A 21 7.27 4.65 -9.41
N THR A 22 8.46 4.39 -9.96
CA THR A 22 9.58 5.34 -9.95
C THR A 22 9.45 6.46 -10.98
N ILE A 23 8.55 6.33 -11.94
CA ILE A 23 8.26 7.36 -12.94
C ILE A 23 6.81 7.77 -12.72
N PHE A 24 6.57 9.01 -12.33
CA PHE A 24 5.23 9.58 -12.26
C PHE A 24 4.82 10.07 -13.64
N SER A 25 4.05 9.22 -14.33
CA SER A 25 3.40 9.53 -15.59
C SER A 25 2.11 8.73 -15.63
N LEU A 26 0.99 9.43 -15.72
CA LEU A 26 -0.32 8.81 -15.67
C LEU A 26 -0.76 8.45 -17.09
N THR A 27 -1.12 7.19 -17.28
CA THR A 27 -1.77 6.69 -18.50
C THR A 27 -3.16 7.31 -18.67
N SER A 28 -3.74 7.20 -19.86
CA SER A 28 -5.13 7.63 -20.09
C SER A 28 -6.12 6.88 -19.20
N SER A 29 -5.89 5.59 -18.96
CA SER A 29 -6.72 4.73 -18.09
C SER A 29 -6.67 5.20 -16.63
N GLU A 30 -5.46 5.47 -16.11
CA GLU A 30 -5.27 6.00 -14.75
C GLU A 30 -5.88 7.41 -14.60
N LYS A 31 -5.70 8.31 -15.58
CA LYS A 31 -6.32 9.66 -15.57
C LYS A 31 -7.84 9.59 -15.53
N ASN A 32 -8.44 8.70 -16.31
CA ASN A 32 -9.89 8.49 -16.31
C ASN A 32 -10.36 7.96 -14.95
N THR A 33 -9.68 6.96 -14.40
CA THR A 33 -9.99 6.40 -13.07
C THR A 33 -9.99 7.50 -11.99
N LEU A 34 -8.97 8.36 -11.99
CA LEU A 34 -8.86 9.48 -11.04
C LEU A 34 -9.99 10.52 -11.22
N LYS A 35 -10.34 10.83 -12.47
CA LYS A 35 -11.39 11.80 -12.80
C LYS A 35 -12.78 11.29 -12.41
N GLU A 36 -13.13 10.07 -12.80
CA GLU A 36 -14.43 9.44 -12.54
C GLU A 36 -14.68 9.33 -11.03
N ASN A 37 -13.65 9.00 -10.25
CA ASN A 37 -13.72 8.88 -8.80
C ASN A 37 -13.44 10.20 -8.04
N LYS A 38 -13.39 11.33 -8.77
CA LYS A 38 -13.21 12.69 -8.22
C LYS A 38 -12.00 12.82 -7.27
N VAL A 39 -10.94 12.06 -7.53
CA VAL A 39 -9.75 12.00 -6.66
C VAL A 39 -9.06 13.35 -6.60
N LYS A 40 -8.74 13.79 -5.38
CA LYS A 40 -8.01 15.05 -5.13
C LYS A 40 -6.64 14.85 -4.51
N LYS A 41 -6.35 13.65 -3.99
CA LYS A 41 -5.12 13.35 -3.26
C LYS A 41 -4.48 12.06 -3.76
N LEU A 42 -3.16 12.09 -3.94
CA LEU A 42 -2.35 10.93 -4.30
C LEU A 42 -1.21 10.74 -3.31
N TYR A 43 -0.99 9.49 -2.91
CA TYR A 43 0.15 9.07 -2.12
C TYR A 43 1.22 8.52 -3.07
N LEU A 44 2.29 9.28 -3.29
CA LEU A 44 3.32 8.92 -4.27
C LEU A 44 4.54 8.36 -3.56
N ARG A 45 5.00 7.16 -3.94
CA ARG A 45 6.29 6.63 -3.49
C ARG A 45 7.43 7.51 -4.01
N TYR A 46 8.00 8.33 -3.13
CA TYR A 46 9.08 9.24 -3.50
C TYR A 46 10.42 8.52 -3.61
N PHE A 47 10.77 7.72 -2.63
CA PHE A 47 11.97 6.87 -2.63
C PHE A 47 11.91 5.88 -1.47
N ASP A 48 12.76 4.87 -1.56
CA ASP A 48 13.03 3.99 -0.42
C ASP A 48 14.32 4.42 0.27
N ILE A 49 14.51 4.07 1.53
CA ILE A 49 15.78 4.17 2.23
C ILE A 49 16.28 2.75 2.48
N ASP A 50 17.50 2.47 2.01
CA ASP A 50 18.20 1.22 2.24
C ASP A 50 19.61 1.47 2.83
N LEU A 51 20.25 0.43 3.36
CA LEU A 51 21.66 0.41 3.76
C LEU A 51 22.54 0.07 2.57
N SER A 52 23.56 0.90 2.36
CA SER A 52 24.61 0.65 1.37
C SER A 52 25.37 -0.62 1.72
N SER A 53 25.54 -1.53 0.74
CA SER A 53 26.34 -2.74 0.92
C SER A 53 27.84 -2.46 1.14
N LYS A 54 28.31 -1.25 0.83
CA LYS A 54 29.73 -0.87 0.96
C LYS A 54 30.02 -0.12 2.25
N SER A 55 29.17 0.85 2.60
CA SER A 55 29.42 1.77 3.71
C SER A 55 28.56 1.51 4.94
N GLU A 56 27.57 0.60 4.84
CA GLU A 56 26.53 0.36 5.84
C GLU A 56 25.75 1.62 6.26
N GLN A 57 25.86 2.68 5.47
CA GLN A 57 25.15 3.93 5.72
C GLN A 57 23.80 3.93 4.98
N PRO A 58 22.76 4.54 5.56
CA PRO A 58 21.48 4.75 4.88
C PRO A 58 21.64 5.62 3.62
N TYR A 59 21.00 5.22 2.52
CA TYR A 59 20.96 5.97 1.27
C TYR A 59 19.58 5.87 0.60
N PRO A 60 19.15 6.89 -0.15
CA PRO A 60 17.91 6.82 -0.91
C PRO A 60 18.07 5.91 -2.14
N GLN A 61 17.11 5.00 -2.34
CA GLN A 61 17.03 4.07 -3.45
C GLN A 61 15.85 4.40 -4.36
N SER A 62 16.11 4.37 -5.68
CA SER A 62 15.09 4.48 -6.73
C SER A 62 14.15 5.69 -6.54
N PRO A 63 14.70 6.92 -6.54
CA PRO A 63 13.90 8.12 -6.39
C PRO A 63 12.93 8.33 -7.57
N ILE A 64 11.80 8.97 -7.26
CA ILE A 64 10.74 9.27 -8.21
C ILE A 64 11.21 10.32 -9.24
N CYS A 65 10.81 10.11 -10.48
CA CYS A 65 11.00 11.04 -11.60
C CYS A 65 9.63 11.48 -12.10
N PHE A 66 9.36 12.78 -12.06
CA PHE A 66 8.11 13.35 -12.57
C PHE A 66 8.22 13.61 -14.07
N LYS A 67 7.26 13.09 -14.85
CA LYS A 67 7.14 13.36 -16.29
C LYS A 67 5.85 14.11 -16.66
N GLU A 68 4.86 14.14 -15.77
CA GLU A 68 3.68 14.99 -15.97
C GLU A 68 4.07 16.47 -15.96
N LYS A 69 3.48 17.25 -16.89
CA LYS A 69 3.74 18.69 -17.02
C LYS A 69 3.05 19.52 -15.93
N SER A 70 1.87 19.09 -15.52
CA SER A 70 1.07 19.71 -14.46
C SER A 70 0.57 18.61 -13.53
N ILE A 71 0.50 18.93 -12.23
CA ILE A 71 0.02 18.02 -11.19
C ILE A 71 -1.12 18.72 -10.45
N ASP A 72 -2.35 18.35 -10.79
CA ASP A 72 -3.58 18.95 -10.24
C ASP A 72 -4.08 18.23 -8.97
N PHE A 73 -3.19 17.48 -8.32
CA PHE A 73 -3.48 16.68 -7.14
C PHE A 73 -2.70 17.18 -5.92
N THR A 74 -3.32 17.06 -4.74
CA THR A 74 -2.57 17.15 -3.48
C THR A 74 -1.67 15.92 -3.37
N ILE A 75 -0.36 16.13 -3.40
CA ILE A 75 0.63 15.06 -3.29
C ILE A 75 1.02 14.86 -1.82
N VAL A 76 0.92 13.62 -1.36
CA VAL A 76 1.54 13.14 -0.11
C VAL A 76 2.76 12.30 -0.49
N PRO A 77 3.99 12.80 -0.27
CA PRO A 77 5.20 12.01 -0.44
C PRO A 77 5.20 10.82 0.53
N VAL A 78 5.40 9.62 0.00
CA VAL A 78 5.57 8.38 0.79
C VAL A 78 7.03 7.98 0.75
N ILE A 79 7.62 7.81 1.93
CA ILE A 79 9.01 7.42 2.10
C ILE A 79 9.05 6.04 2.75
N TYR A 80 9.51 5.05 2.01
CA TYR A 80 9.62 3.69 2.54
C TYR A 80 10.97 3.46 3.18
N ILE A 81 11.00 3.23 4.49
CA ILE A 81 12.22 2.92 5.23
C ILE A 81 12.28 1.42 5.43
N LYS A 82 13.23 0.74 4.76
CA LYS A 82 13.42 -0.69 4.98
C LYS A 82 13.80 -0.94 6.43
N ASN A 83 13.12 -1.86 7.11
CA ASN A 83 13.30 -2.10 8.54
C ASN A 83 14.76 -2.37 8.95
N LYS A 84 15.55 -3.03 8.08
CA LYS A 84 16.99 -3.26 8.31
C LYS A 84 17.80 -1.98 8.55
N VAL A 85 17.38 -0.84 8.01
CA VAL A 85 18.01 0.46 8.27
C VAL A 85 17.90 0.78 9.76
N LEU A 86 16.70 0.63 10.33
CA LEU A 86 16.41 0.94 11.74
C LEU A 86 16.93 -0.14 12.71
N LEU A 87 17.27 -1.33 12.20
CA LEU A 87 17.97 -2.37 12.96
C LEU A 87 19.49 -2.17 13.00
N SER A 88 20.04 -1.28 12.16
CA SER A 88 21.48 -1.02 12.13
C SER A 88 21.95 -0.45 13.46
N LYS A 89 23.00 -1.04 14.04
CA LYS A 89 23.57 -0.59 15.33
C LYS A 89 24.29 0.76 15.21
N SER A 90 24.78 1.10 14.01
CA SER A 90 25.54 2.31 13.75
C SER A 90 24.67 3.49 13.31
N ILE A 91 23.34 3.34 13.35
CA ILE A 91 22.46 4.36 12.79
C ILE A 91 22.43 5.63 13.62
N ASN A 92 22.76 6.76 12.98
CA ASN A 92 22.45 8.07 13.51
C ASN A 92 21.05 8.51 13.02
N VAL A 93 20.05 8.29 13.87
CA VAL A 93 18.64 8.56 13.57
C VAL A 93 18.36 10.03 13.26
N GLU A 94 19.03 10.96 13.96
CA GLU A 94 18.84 12.40 13.75
C GLU A 94 19.36 12.83 12.38
N ASN A 95 20.54 12.33 12.00
CA ASN A 95 21.10 12.56 10.68
C ASN A 95 20.25 11.91 9.58
N LEU A 96 19.71 10.70 9.82
CA LEU A 96 18.77 10.05 8.91
C LEU A 96 17.54 10.92 8.67
N ALA A 97 16.92 11.43 9.75
CA ALA A 97 15.76 12.33 9.65
C ALA A 97 16.09 13.58 8.82
N LYS A 98 17.22 14.24 9.13
CA LYS A 98 17.67 15.43 8.40
C LYS A 98 17.85 15.16 6.91
N LYS A 99 18.65 14.14 6.55
CA LYS A 99 18.92 13.79 5.16
C LYS A 99 17.65 13.39 4.40
N THR A 100 16.72 12.70 5.07
CA THR A 100 15.43 12.34 4.48
C THR A 100 14.61 13.59 4.13
N ASN A 101 14.51 14.55 5.07
CA ASN A 101 13.79 15.79 4.82
C ASN A 101 14.46 16.62 3.72
N ASP A 102 15.78 16.77 3.77
CA ASP A 102 16.55 17.49 2.75
C ASP A 102 16.33 16.91 1.36
N PHE A 103 16.26 15.59 1.23
CA PHE A 103 16.04 14.94 -0.06
C PHE A 103 14.60 15.09 -0.57
N ILE A 104 13.60 15.05 0.32
CA ILE A 104 12.21 15.39 -0.03
C ILE A 104 12.10 16.84 -0.53
N GLN A 105 12.76 17.79 0.15
CA GLN A 105 12.77 19.19 -0.28
C GLN A 105 13.45 19.35 -1.64
N GLN A 106 14.56 18.65 -1.90
CA GLN A 106 15.22 18.67 -3.21
C GLN A 106 14.28 18.18 -4.33
N ILE A 107 13.58 17.06 -4.10
CA ILE A 107 12.59 16.54 -5.06
C ILE A 107 11.47 17.56 -5.26
N ASN A 108 10.89 18.11 -4.19
CA ASN A 108 9.80 19.08 -4.29
C ASN A 108 10.23 20.36 -5.02
N THR A 109 11.36 20.96 -4.66
CA THR A 109 11.89 22.18 -5.29
C THR A 109 12.16 21.98 -6.78
N LYS A 110 12.80 20.85 -7.16
CA LYS A 110 13.08 20.54 -8.57
C LYS A 110 11.81 20.45 -9.41
N ASN A 111 10.71 19.98 -8.83
CA ASN A 111 9.44 19.77 -9.51
C ASN A 111 8.39 20.85 -9.19
N GLN A 112 8.78 21.93 -8.49
CA GLN A 112 7.89 23.04 -8.10
C GLN A 112 6.66 22.57 -7.29
N LEU A 113 6.83 21.56 -6.45
CA LEU A 113 5.78 20.98 -5.63
C LEU A 113 5.83 21.53 -4.21
N SER A 114 4.66 21.58 -3.57
CA SER A 114 4.56 21.75 -2.13
C SER A 114 3.68 20.66 -1.54
N CYS A 115 4.02 20.19 -0.34
CA CYS A 115 3.24 19.21 0.39
C CYS A 115 2.93 19.73 1.80
N ARG A 116 1.77 19.33 2.32
CA ARG A 116 1.31 19.63 3.68
C ARG A 116 1.44 18.42 4.62
N GLU A 117 1.49 17.24 4.03
CA GLU A 117 1.58 15.94 4.70
C GLU A 117 2.73 15.13 4.07
N ILE A 118 3.46 14.38 4.89
CA ILE A 118 4.44 13.37 4.46
C ILE A 118 4.08 12.06 5.16
N GLN A 119 4.08 10.97 4.40
CA GLN A 119 3.86 9.64 4.95
C GLN A 119 5.17 8.86 5.08
N ILE A 120 5.38 8.26 6.24
CA ILE A 120 6.49 7.35 6.50
C ILE A 120 5.96 5.93 6.48
N ASP A 121 6.41 5.15 5.51
CA ASP A 121 6.11 3.72 5.42
C ASP A 121 7.26 2.93 6.04
N CYS A 122 6.98 2.16 7.10
CA CYS A 122 7.98 1.30 7.72
C CYS A 122 7.32 0.14 8.46
N ASP A 123 7.74 -1.08 8.17
CA ASP A 123 7.35 -2.26 8.91
C ASP A 123 8.27 -2.45 10.14
N TRP A 124 8.17 -1.54 11.10
CA TRP A 124 9.00 -1.60 12.30
C TRP A 124 8.62 -2.80 13.18
N THR A 125 9.63 -3.33 13.85
CA THR A 125 9.54 -4.50 14.73
C THR A 125 9.79 -4.08 16.17
N LEU A 126 9.62 -5.00 17.14
CA LEU A 126 9.96 -4.72 18.54
C LEU A 126 11.43 -4.27 18.70
N THR A 127 12.35 -4.81 17.90
CA THR A 127 13.78 -4.49 17.95
C THR A 127 14.10 -3.13 17.34
N SER A 128 13.41 -2.73 16.27
CA SER A 128 13.64 -1.44 15.59
C SER A 128 12.73 -0.31 16.07
N LYS A 129 11.75 -0.62 16.92
CA LYS A 129 10.73 0.30 17.42
C LYS A 129 11.32 1.61 17.95
N ASP A 130 12.30 1.54 18.84
CA ASP A 130 12.81 2.75 19.50
C ASP A 130 13.51 3.68 18.52
N ASN A 131 14.25 3.12 17.56
CA ASN A 131 14.85 3.88 16.46
C ASN A 131 13.78 4.49 15.54
N TYR A 132 12.71 3.75 15.24
CA TYR A 132 11.58 4.27 14.45
C TYR A 132 10.88 5.44 15.14
N LEU A 133 10.53 5.30 16.42
CA LEU A 133 9.86 6.35 17.18
C LEU A 133 10.73 7.60 17.33
N LYS A 134 12.05 7.40 17.55
CA LYS A 134 13.02 8.50 17.55
C LYS A 134 13.08 9.17 16.19
N PHE A 135 13.10 8.41 15.09
CA PHE A 135 13.08 8.96 13.74
C PHE A 135 11.84 9.82 13.51
N ILE A 136 10.64 9.32 13.83
CA ILE A 136 9.38 10.06 13.67
C ILE A 136 9.40 11.37 14.46
N THR A 137 9.87 11.33 15.71
CA THR A 137 9.94 12.52 16.58
C THR A 137 10.88 13.57 16.00
N CYS A 138 12.10 13.16 15.60
CA CYS A 138 13.07 14.05 14.97
C CYS A 138 12.52 14.61 13.64
N PHE A 139 11.97 13.75 12.80
CA PHE A 139 11.46 14.09 11.46
C PHE A 139 10.27 15.06 11.52
N LYS A 140 9.35 14.88 12.48
CA LYS A 140 8.22 15.79 12.70
C LYS A 140 8.70 17.21 13.03
N LYS A 141 9.71 17.32 13.90
CA LYS A 141 10.29 18.62 14.30
C LYS A 141 10.94 19.36 13.13
N ILE A 142 11.76 18.66 12.34
CA ILE A 142 12.52 19.29 11.24
C ILE A 142 11.67 19.57 9.98
N SER A 143 10.67 18.74 9.70
CA SER A 143 9.84 18.90 8.50
C SER A 143 8.80 20.00 8.68
N GLY A 144 8.28 20.18 9.90
CA GLY A 144 7.18 21.10 10.18
C GLY A 144 5.89 20.75 9.43
N LYS A 145 5.77 19.51 8.94
CA LYS A 145 4.61 19.01 8.19
C LYS A 145 3.76 18.09 9.07
N LYS A 146 2.51 17.89 8.66
CA LYS A 146 1.72 16.77 9.19
C LYS A 146 2.38 15.47 8.77
N LEU A 147 2.41 14.49 9.66
CA LEU A 147 2.90 13.15 9.37
C LEU A 147 1.77 12.15 9.37
N SER A 148 1.85 11.20 8.46
CA SER A 148 1.15 9.93 8.59
C SER A 148 2.14 8.77 8.60
N ALA A 149 1.74 7.65 9.19
CA ALA A 149 2.52 6.41 9.17
C ALA A 149 1.66 5.26 8.69
N THR A 150 2.22 4.38 7.86
CA THR A 150 1.57 3.11 7.55
C THR A 150 1.61 2.21 8.79
N ILE A 151 0.52 1.50 9.06
CA ILE A 151 0.37 0.62 10.23
C ILE A 151 -0.07 -0.75 9.74
N ARG A 152 0.70 -1.78 10.10
CA ARG A 152 0.38 -3.19 9.82
C ARG A 152 -0.65 -3.74 10.81
N LEU A 153 -1.40 -4.75 10.38
CA LEU A 153 -2.38 -5.49 11.21
C LEU A 153 -1.79 -5.96 12.56
N HIS A 154 -0.56 -6.47 12.56
CA HIS A 154 0.08 -6.93 13.80
C HIS A 154 0.48 -5.76 14.73
N GLN A 155 0.84 -4.59 14.17
CA GLN A 155 1.12 -3.38 14.94
C GLN A 155 -0.16 -2.80 15.55
N ILE A 156 -1.30 -2.94 14.87
CA ILE A 156 -2.62 -2.67 15.46
C ILE A 156 -2.90 -3.66 16.60
N LYS A 157 -2.76 -4.96 16.37
CA LYS A 157 -3.10 -5.99 17.37
C LYS A 157 -2.31 -5.85 18.67
N TYR A 158 -1.02 -5.53 18.53
CA TYR A 158 -0.06 -5.51 19.64
C TYR A 158 0.47 -4.10 19.94
N PHE A 159 -0.33 -3.06 19.70
CA PHE A 159 0.09 -1.65 19.82
C PHE A 159 0.71 -1.28 21.18
N LYS A 160 0.32 -1.95 22.26
CA LYS A 160 0.93 -1.76 23.59
C LYS A 160 2.41 -2.16 23.63
N LYS A 161 2.83 -3.12 22.80
CA LYS A 161 4.22 -3.60 22.69
C LYS A 161 4.98 -2.89 21.57
N THR A 162 4.35 -2.77 20.40
CA THR A 162 4.94 -2.13 19.21
C THR A 162 4.96 -0.60 19.29
N ALA A 163 4.27 -0.03 20.30
CA ALA A 163 4.03 1.39 20.47
C ALA A 163 3.30 2.03 19.28
N ILE A 164 2.93 3.29 19.47
CA ILE A 164 2.21 4.10 18.49
C ILE A 164 3.11 5.28 18.12
N PRO A 165 3.40 5.50 16.83
CA PRO A 165 4.24 6.61 16.41
C PRO A 165 3.53 7.95 16.66
N ASN A 166 4.30 8.98 17.04
CA ASN A 166 3.79 10.34 17.26
C ASN A 166 3.53 11.06 15.92
N VAL A 167 2.57 10.56 15.15
CA VAL A 167 2.10 11.13 13.87
C VAL A 167 0.69 11.70 14.01
N ASP A 168 0.23 12.43 13.01
CA ASP A 168 -1.10 13.06 13.02
C ASP A 168 -2.22 12.06 12.73
N LYS A 169 -1.94 11.04 11.91
CA LYS A 169 -2.85 9.91 11.63
C LYS A 169 -2.08 8.66 11.20
N GLY A 170 -2.67 7.49 11.43
CA GLY A 170 -2.20 6.22 10.86
C GLY A 170 -2.90 5.91 9.54
N VAL A 171 -2.28 5.05 8.72
CA VAL A 171 -2.91 4.40 7.58
C VAL A 171 -2.83 2.90 7.77
N LEU A 172 -3.95 2.27 8.09
CA LEU A 172 -4.02 0.82 8.25
C LEU A 172 -3.89 0.15 6.89
N MET A 173 -2.82 -0.60 6.68
CA MET A 173 -2.68 -1.47 5.51
C MET A 173 -3.50 -2.75 5.75
N TYR A 174 -4.75 -2.76 5.29
CA TYR A 174 -5.68 -3.87 5.48
C TYR A 174 -5.52 -4.95 4.40
N TYR A 175 -4.30 -5.47 4.28
CA TYR A 175 -3.90 -6.48 3.30
C TYR A 175 -2.51 -7.05 3.65
N ASN A 176 -2.02 -8.00 2.85
CA ASN A 176 -0.86 -8.85 3.13
C ASN A 176 -1.05 -9.71 4.40
N MET A 177 -2.17 -10.42 4.44
CA MET A 177 -2.61 -11.19 5.61
C MET A 177 -1.96 -12.57 5.74
N GLY A 178 -1.60 -13.20 4.61
CA GLY A 178 -1.08 -14.55 4.56
C GLY A 178 0.41 -14.64 4.19
N LYS A 179 0.93 -15.86 4.21
CA LYS A 179 2.27 -16.16 3.70
C LYS A 179 2.18 -16.46 2.20
N ILE A 180 3.11 -15.94 1.41
CA ILE A 180 3.27 -16.35 0.01
C ILE A 180 3.71 -17.82 0.01
N ALA A 181 2.80 -18.72 -0.34
CA ALA A 181 2.99 -20.16 -0.26
C ALA A 181 2.25 -20.90 -1.38
N PRO A 182 2.62 -22.17 -1.65
CA PRO A 182 1.91 -23.02 -2.60
C PRO A 182 0.54 -23.53 -2.13
N ASP A 183 0.13 -23.15 -0.92
CA ASP A 183 -1.15 -23.57 -0.33
C ASP A 183 -2.35 -22.86 -0.99
N SER A 184 -3.56 -23.12 -0.49
CA SER A 184 -4.79 -22.53 -1.00
C SER A 184 -5.07 -21.11 -0.50
N LEU A 185 -4.35 -20.62 0.52
CA LEU A 185 -4.67 -19.36 1.20
C LEU A 185 -4.27 -18.16 0.34
N ASN A 186 -5.12 -17.15 0.24
CA ASN A 186 -4.76 -15.93 -0.47
C ASN A 186 -3.91 -15.04 0.45
N SER A 187 -2.66 -14.78 0.06
CA SER A 187 -1.76 -14.02 0.91
C SER A 187 -2.02 -12.51 0.93
N ILE A 188 -2.80 -11.98 -0.03
CA ILE A 188 -3.24 -10.59 -0.06
C ILE A 188 -4.36 -10.36 0.97
N TYR A 189 -5.43 -11.15 0.90
CA TYR A 189 -6.59 -11.05 1.77
C TYR A 189 -7.11 -12.45 2.10
N ASP A 190 -7.43 -12.68 3.37
CA ASP A 190 -8.10 -13.88 3.87
C ASP A 190 -9.00 -13.46 5.03
N GLU A 191 -10.31 -13.65 4.87
CA GLU A 191 -11.36 -13.26 5.82
C GLU A 191 -11.07 -13.79 7.23
N SER A 192 -10.75 -15.09 7.34
CA SER A 192 -10.46 -15.74 8.62
C SER A 192 -9.25 -15.13 9.33
N ILE A 193 -8.28 -14.62 8.56
CA ILE A 193 -7.14 -13.90 9.11
C ILE A 193 -7.55 -12.49 9.53
N ALA A 194 -8.31 -11.79 8.69
CA ALA A 194 -8.81 -10.43 8.87
C ALA A 194 -9.57 -10.27 10.20
N ASP A 195 -10.50 -11.20 10.46
CA ASP A 195 -11.34 -11.27 11.67
C ASP A 195 -10.55 -11.23 12.97
N ARG A 196 -9.35 -11.83 12.96
CA ARG A 196 -8.48 -11.90 14.14
C ARG A 196 -7.88 -10.55 14.54
N TYR A 197 -8.04 -9.53 13.70
CA TYR A 197 -7.53 -8.18 13.88
C TYR A 197 -8.64 -7.15 14.11
N LEU A 198 -9.86 -7.37 13.59
CA LEU A 198 -10.99 -6.43 13.67
C LEU A 198 -11.23 -5.85 15.08
N LYS A 199 -11.33 -6.72 16.10
CA LYS A 199 -11.54 -6.30 17.49
C LYS A 199 -10.43 -5.40 18.06
N SER A 200 -9.22 -5.50 17.51
CA SER A 200 -8.09 -4.67 17.92
C SER A 200 -8.09 -3.30 17.23
N ILE A 201 -8.66 -3.19 16.02
CA ILE A 201 -8.77 -1.93 15.28
C ILE A 201 -9.56 -0.91 16.10
N LYS A 202 -10.71 -1.32 16.65
CA LYS A 202 -11.57 -0.46 17.50
C LYS A 202 -10.86 0.10 18.73
N LYS A 203 -9.83 -0.60 19.22
CA LYS A 203 -9.07 -0.24 20.44
C LYS A 203 -7.83 0.59 20.14
N TYR A 204 -7.48 0.78 18.87
CA TYR A 204 -6.30 1.53 18.48
C TYR A 204 -6.58 3.03 18.65
N PRO A 205 -5.80 3.76 19.47
CA PRO A 205 -6.16 5.12 19.87
C PRO A 205 -5.80 6.21 18.85
N LEU A 206 -4.93 5.92 17.88
CA LEU A 206 -4.59 6.86 16.82
C LEU A 206 -5.63 6.77 15.69
N SER A 207 -6.11 7.91 15.19
CA SER A 207 -7.05 7.95 14.06
C SER A 207 -6.46 7.26 12.83
N LEU A 208 -7.29 6.49 12.12
CA LEU A 208 -6.87 5.66 10.99
C LEU A 208 -7.61 6.08 9.72
N ASN A 209 -6.85 6.34 8.66
CA ASN A 209 -7.32 6.09 7.31
C ASN A 209 -7.07 4.62 6.95
N ILE A 210 -7.76 4.09 5.95
CA ILE A 210 -7.62 2.70 5.53
C ILE A 210 -6.98 2.64 4.16
N ALA A 211 -6.03 1.73 4.00
CA ALA A 211 -5.54 1.32 2.69
C ALA A 211 -6.08 -0.08 2.32
N LEU A 212 -6.71 -0.18 1.15
CA LEU A 212 -7.30 -1.43 0.63
C LEU A 212 -6.54 -1.92 -0.62
N PRO A 213 -6.38 -3.24 -0.78
CA PRO A 213 -5.65 -3.81 -1.90
C PRO A 213 -6.52 -3.86 -3.17
N ILE A 214 -6.00 -3.35 -4.27
CA ILE A 214 -6.54 -3.60 -5.63
C ILE A 214 -5.54 -4.26 -6.56
N TYR A 215 -4.35 -4.58 -6.07
CA TYR A 215 -3.32 -5.27 -6.84
C TYR A 215 -3.53 -6.79 -6.90
N SER A 216 -2.85 -7.41 -7.84
CA SER A 216 -2.75 -8.87 -7.96
C SER A 216 -1.32 -9.30 -8.25
N TRP A 217 -1.01 -10.55 -7.91
CA TRP A 217 0.24 -11.20 -8.29
C TRP A 217 0.05 -12.67 -8.65
N ALA A 218 1.01 -13.20 -9.40
CA ALA A 218 1.16 -14.63 -9.61
C ALA A 218 2.32 -15.17 -8.76
N ILE A 219 2.04 -16.15 -7.92
CA ILE A 219 3.04 -16.97 -7.24
C ILE A 219 3.50 -18.04 -8.21
N HIS A 220 4.78 -18.02 -8.57
CA HIS A 220 5.40 -18.99 -9.45
C HIS A 220 5.97 -20.14 -8.61
N ILE A 221 5.45 -21.34 -8.84
CA ILE A 221 5.72 -22.53 -8.06
C ILE A 221 6.35 -23.60 -8.96
N ARG A 222 7.45 -24.19 -8.51
CA ARG A 222 8.11 -25.33 -9.15
C ARG A 222 8.37 -26.40 -8.10
N GLU A 223 7.96 -27.64 -8.39
CA GLU A 223 8.18 -28.77 -7.48
C GLU A 223 7.73 -28.48 -6.04
N ASN A 224 6.53 -27.88 -5.91
CA ASN A 224 5.93 -27.45 -4.65
C ASN A 224 6.75 -26.40 -3.85
N LYS A 225 7.62 -25.63 -4.52
CA LYS A 225 8.37 -24.52 -3.92
C LYS A 225 8.07 -23.22 -4.65
N VAL A 226 7.87 -22.15 -3.88
CA VAL A 226 7.77 -20.80 -4.45
C VAL A 226 9.15 -20.39 -4.98
N ILE A 227 9.24 -20.14 -6.27
CA ILE A 227 10.48 -19.70 -6.94
C ILE A 227 10.44 -18.24 -7.38
N GLY A 228 9.28 -17.60 -7.29
CA GLY A 228 9.16 -16.18 -7.54
C GLY A 228 7.75 -15.64 -7.38
N LEU A 229 7.67 -14.31 -7.33
CA LEU A 229 6.43 -13.56 -7.34
C LEU A 229 6.42 -12.66 -8.57
N LYS A 230 5.30 -12.62 -9.29
CA LYS A 230 5.15 -11.83 -10.51
C LYS A 230 3.98 -10.90 -10.33
N SER A 231 4.27 -9.63 -10.09
CA SER A 231 3.26 -8.59 -10.02
C SER A 231 2.64 -8.32 -11.39
N LYS A 232 1.38 -7.86 -11.41
CA LYS A 232 0.72 -7.32 -12.61
C LYS A 232 0.54 -8.33 -13.75
N ILE A 233 0.30 -9.60 -13.40
CA ILE A 233 -0.11 -10.62 -14.38
C ILE A 233 -1.63 -10.68 -14.44
N ALA A 234 -2.21 -10.22 -15.55
CA ALA A 234 -3.63 -10.35 -15.79
C ALA A 234 -3.99 -11.81 -16.12
N ILE A 235 -5.02 -12.35 -15.46
CA ILE A 235 -5.57 -13.69 -15.71
C ILE A 235 -5.96 -13.85 -17.19
N SER A 236 -6.49 -12.80 -17.81
CA SER A 236 -6.86 -12.77 -19.23
C SER A 236 -5.66 -13.00 -20.17
N ASN A 237 -4.46 -12.57 -19.78
CA ASN A 237 -3.24 -12.82 -20.55
C ASN A 237 -2.82 -14.29 -20.46
N LEU A 238 -2.93 -14.91 -19.28
CA LEU A 238 -2.65 -16.34 -19.11
C LEU A 238 -3.66 -17.21 -19.86
N LYS A 239 -4.96 -16.85 -19.83
CA LYS A 239 -6.01 -17.60 -20.54
C LYS A 239 -5.85 -17.59 -22.06
N ARG A 240 -5.29 -16.52 -22.64
CA ARG A 240 -5.07 -16.38 -24.09
C ARG A 240 -3.78 -17.05 -24.57
N ASP A 241 -2.90 -17.43 -23.66
CA ASP A 241 -1.57 -17.94 -23.99
C ASP A 241 -1.55 -19.47 -23.98
N SER A 242 -1.29 -20.07 -25.14
CA SER A 242 -1.29 -21.53 -25.33
C SER A 242 -0.25 -22.29 -24.51
N ASN A 243 0.70 -21.58 -23.89
CA ASN A 243 1.69 -22.17 -22.98
C ASN A 243 1.16 -22.35 -21.55
N PHE A 244 -0.02 -21.84 -21.22
CA PHE A 244 -0.62 -21.95 -19.90
C PHE A 244 -1.99 -22.64 -19.99
N VAL A 245 -2.25 -23.58 -19.09
CA VAL A 245 -3.50 -24.35 -19.01
C VAL A 245 -4.15 -24.04 -17.67
N GLY A 246 -5.36 -23.52 -17.67
CA GLY A 246 -6.13 -23.29 -16.45
C GLY A 246 -6.40 -24.61 -15.71
N ILE A 247 -6.11 -24.63 -14.41
CA ILE A 247 -6.43 -25.74 -13.49
C ILE A 247 -7.67 -25.36 -12.67
N THR A 248 -7.69 -24.12 -12.18
CA THR A 248 -8.82 -23.51 -11.46
C THR A 248 -9.03 -22.10 -12.02
N GLN A 249 -9.98 -21.33 -11.47
CA GLN A 249 -10.19 -19.95 -11.86
C GLN A 249 -8.93 -19.09 -11.71
N ASN A 250 -8.14 -19.36 -10.65
CA ASN A 250 -6.97 -18.59 -10.26
C ASN A 250 -5.66 -19.40 -10.30
N SER A 251 -5.62 -20.55 -10.97
CA SER A 251 -4.40 -21.36 -11.07
C SER A 251 -4.17 -21.89 -12.46
N PHE A 252 -2.92 -21.84 -12.92
CA PHE A 252 -2.48 -22.23 -14.25
C PHE A 252 -1.28 -23.17 -14.18
N ARG A 253 -1.25 -24.17 -15.06
CA ARG A 253 -0.10 -25.05 -15.30
C ARG A 253 0.62 -24.61 -16.56
N VAL A 254 1.95 -24.57 -16.52
CA VAL A 254 2.77 -24.36 -17.72
C VAL A 254 2.80 -25.64 -18.56
N LYS A 255 2.37 -25.54 -19.81
CA LYS A 255 2.32 -26.65 -20.78
C LYS A 255 3.69 -26.93 -21.39
N ASN A 256 4.34 -25.89 -21.91
CA ASN A 256 5.64 -25.98 -22.60
C ASN A 256 6.65 -25.05 -21.95
N ASN A 257 7.93 -25.44 -22.00
CA ASN A 257 9.02 -24.54 -21.63
C ASN A 257 8.92 -23.25 -22.44
N ASN A 258 8.91 -22.10 -21.78
CA ASN A 258 8.83 -20.81 -22.45
C ASN A 258 9.51 -19.71 -21.64
N TYR A 259 9.87 -18.62 -22.31
CA TYR A 259 10.44 -17.43 -21.69
C TYR A 259 9.60 -16.22 -22.03
N LYS A 260 9.05 -15.54 -21.01
CA LYS A 260 8.16 -14.38 -21.17
C LYS A 260 8.46 -13.35 -20.11
N ASN A 261 8.54 -12.07 -20.52
CA ASN A 261 8.73 -10.92 -19.63
C ASN A 261 9.87 -11.12 -18.61
N GLY A 262 11.03 -11.59 -19.09
CA GLY A 262 12.19 -11.82 -18.23
C GLY A 262 12.10 -13.04 -17.32
N THR A 263 11.10 -13.92 -17.49
CA THR A 263 10.86 -15.08 -16.65
C THR A 263 10.86 -16.37 -17.47
N PHE A 264 11.64 -17.35 -17.01
CA PHE A 264 11.63 -18.70 -17.56
C PHE A 264 10.60 -19.57 -16.85
N TYR A 265 9.64 -20.08 -17.62
CA TYR A 265 8.61 -21.02 -17.20
C TYR A 265 8.96 -22.41 -17.71
N LYS A 266 9.17 -23.36 -16.78
CA LYS A 266 9.43 -24.76 -17.11
C LYS A 266 8.08 -25.49 -17.21
N ALA A 267 7.98 -26.45 -18.12
CA ALA A 267 6.82 -27.32 -18.20
C ALA A 267 6.51 -27.94 -16.82
N ASN A 268 5.23 -27.99 -16.49
CA ASN A 268 4.67 -28.39 -15.18
C ASN A 268 4.88 -27.41 -14.02
N ASP A 269 5.51 -26.25 -14.21
CA ASP A 269 5.42 -25.17 -13.24
C ASP A 269 3.95 -24.75 -13.04
N LEU A 270 3.65 -24.24 -11.85
CA LEU A 270 2.35 -23.70 -11.50
C LEU A 270 2.43 -22.18 -11.30
N LEU A 271 1.37 -21.50 -11.71
CA LEU A 271 1.10 -20.12 -11.36
C LEU A 271 -0.18 -20.08 -10.54
N LYS A 272 -0.09 -19.59 -9.30
CA LYS A 272 -1.25 -19.29 -8.46
C LYS A 272 -1.45 -17.79 -8.46
N ILE A 273 -2.61 -17.33 -8.91
CA ILE A 273 -2.98 -15.93 -8.95
C ILE A 273 -3.68 -15.58 -7.65
N GLU A 274 -3.24 -14.51 -7.02
CA GLU A 274 -3.88 -13.94 -5.84
C GLU A 274 -4.26 -12.51 -6.17
N SER A 275 -5.52 -12.19 -5.89
CA SER A 275 -6.18 -10.91 -6.15
C SER A 275 -7.31 -10.74 -5.14
N VAL A 276 -7.91 -9.56 -5.14
CA VAL A 276 -9.12 -9.26 -4.36
C VAL A 276 -10.24 -8.97 -5.35
N SER A 277 -11.43 -9.49 -5.10
CA SER A 277 -12.60 -9.28 -5.95
C SER A 277 -13.41 -8.03 -5.54
N ASN A 278 -14.38 -7.63 -6.36
CA ASN A 278 -15.34 -6.58 -5.99
C ASN A 278 -16.07 -6.93 -4.68
N ILE A 279 -16.48 -8.21 -4.52
CA ILE A 279 -17.20 -8.69 -3.34
C ILE A 279 -16.29 -8.58 -2.11
N ASP A 280 -15.05 -9.07 -2.20
CA ASP A 280 -14.09 -8.99 -1.10
C ASP A 280 -13.85 -7.53 -0.65
N LEU A 281 -13.78 -6.57 -1.59
CA LEU A 281 -13.60 -5.15 -1.25
C LEU A 281 -14.79 -4.57 -0.49
N LEU A 282 -16.02 -4.97 -0.83
CA LEU A 282 -17.23 -4.54 -0.15
C LEU A 282 -17.32 -5.17 1.25
N GLU A 283 -17.02 -6.46 1.37
CA GLU A 283 -16.96 -7.17 2.66
C GLU A 283 -15.91 -6.52 3.59
N MET A 284 -14.69 -6.27 3.09
CA MET A 284 -13.66 -5.56 3.85
C MET A 284 -14.15 -4.20 4.37
N ALA A 285 -14.89 -3.44 3.55
CA ALA A 285 -15.39 -2.13 3.91
C ALA A 285 -16.46 -2.21 5.02
N GLU A 286 -17.38 -3.17 4.91
CA GLU A 286 -18.42 -3.44 5.91
C GLU A 286 -17.80 -3.88 7.24
N ASP A 287 -16.90 -4.87 7.21
CA ASP A 287 -16.18 -5.34 8.39
C ASP A 287 -15.43 -4.21 9.11
N LEU A 288 -14.75 -3.36 8.34
CA LEU A 288 -14.02 -2.23 8.87
C LEU A 288 -14.96 -1.18 9.46
N HIS A 289 -16.06 -0.83 8.79
CA HIS A 289 -17.04 0.14 9.29
C HIS A 289 -17.56 -0.26 10.68
N GLU A 290 -17.87 -1.54 10.89
CA GLU A 290 -18.36 -2.03 12.19
C GLU A 290 -17.29 -2.01 13.31
N ASN A 291 -16.01 -2.05 12.93
CA ASN A 291 -14.88 -2.28 13.84
C ASN A 291 -13.91 -1.11 13.99
N ILE A 292 -14.11 0.01 13.31
CA ILE A 292 -13.35 1.24 13.52
C ILE A 292 -13.97 2.10 14.63
N ALA A 293 -13.15 2.90 15.31
CA ALA A 293 -13.63 3.82 16.33
C ALA A 293 -14.21 5.11 15.74
N ASN A 294 -13.70 5.56 14.60
CA ASN A 294 -14.13 6.77 13.90
C ASN A 294 -14.10 6.49 12.40
N ILE A 295 -15.03 7.10 11.65
CA ILE A 295 -15.04 7.05 10.19
C ILE A 295 -13.72 7.65 9.65
N PRO A 296 -13.04 6.97 8.72
CA PRO A 296 -11.77 7.46 8.19
C PRO A 296 -12.01 8.72 7.34
N ASP A 297 -11.02 9.61 7.29
CA ASP A 297 -11.10 10.75 6.36
C ASP A 297 -10.94 10.28 4.91
N GLU A 298 -10.17 9.20 4.69
CA GLU A 298 -9.85 8.67 3.37
C GLU A 298 -9.82 7.13 3.35
N ILE A 299 -10.27 6.57 2.22
CA ILE A 299 -9.95 5.21 1.79
C ILE A 299 -8.93 5.31 0.65
N ILE A 300 -7.81 4.62 0.81
CA ILE A 300 -6.65 4.70 -0.09
C ILE A 300 -6.49 3.36 -0.81
N PHE A 301 -6.69 3.32 -2.12
CA PHE A 301 -6.55 2.08 -2.88
C PHE A 301 -5.09 1.86 -3.32
N TYR A 302 -4.54 0.68 -3.03
CA TYR A 302 -3.17 0.28 -3.36
C TYR A 302 -3.16 -0.79 -4.46
N ASP A 303 -2.59 -0.60 -5.65
CA ASP A 303 -2.01 0.63 -6.20
C ASP A 303 -2.66 1.04 -7.53
N LEU A 304 -2.61 2.35 -7.82
CA LEU A 304 -3.03 2.95 -9.08
C LEU A 304 -2.09 2.49 -10.20
N ASP A 305 -2.52 1.46 -10.89
CA ASP A 305 -1.93 0.91 -12.09
C ASP A 305 -3.05 0.43 -13.01
N GLU A 306 -3.00 0.77 -14.30
CA GLU A 306 -4.04 0.39 -15.26
C GLU A 306 -4.34 -1.12 -15.26
N LEU A 307 -3.31 -1.97 -15.09
CA LEU A 307 -3.47 -3.43 -15.05
C LEU A 307 -4.23 -3.92 -13.81
N ASN A 308 -4.27 -3.12 -12.75
CA ASN A 308 -5.05 -3.38 -11.54
C ASN A 308 -6.45 -2.78 -11.67
N THR A 309 -6.55 -1.50 -12.01
CA THR A 309 -7.83 -0.77 -12.00
C THR A 309 -8.83 -1.30 -13.04
N GLU A 310 -8.34 -1.81 -14.18
CA GLU A 310 -9.19 -2.39 -15.23
C GLU A 310 -9.84 -3.73 -14.83
N GLN A 311 -9.43 -4.34 -13.70
CA GLN A 311 -10.00 -5.59 -13.20
C GLN A 311 -11.31 -5.39 -12.43
N TYR A 312 -11.64 -4.16 -12.07
CA TYR A 312 -12.78 -3.86 -11.21
C TYR A 312 -13.89 -3.12 -11.94
N GLU A 313 -15.09 -3.16 -11.37
CA GLU A 313 -16.22 -2.35 -11.83
C GLU A 313 -15.91 -0.86 -11.67
N LYS A 314 -16.41 -0.03 -12.60
CA LYS A 314 -16.05 1.40 -12.66
C LYS A 314 -16.41 2.17 -11.39
N ASP A 315 -17.51 1.79 -10.74
CA ASP A 315 -18.06 2.45 -9.55
C ASP A 315 -17.66 1.75 -8.24
N ILE A 316 -16.84 0.69 -8.28
CA ILE A 316 -16.46 -0.09 -7.10
C ILE A 316 -15.90 0.80 -5.98
N PHE A 317 -15.05 1.77 -6.32
CA PHE A 317 -14.39 2.62 -5.35
C PHE A 317 -15.40 3.53 -4.63
N THR A 318 -16.44 3.95 -5.34
CA THR A 318 -17.55 4.72 -4.77
C THR A 318 -18.43 3.83 -3.91
N GLN A 319 -18.74 2.61 -4.36
CA GLN A 319 -19.50 1.64 -3.56
C GLN A 319 -18.80 1.34 -2.22
N VAL A 320 -17.47 1.13 -2.25
CA VAL A 320 -16.65 0.88 -1.06
C VAL A 320 -16.71 2.03 -0.06
N ILE A 321 -16.49 3.29 -0.48
CA ILE A 321 -16.52 4.41 0.48
C ILE A 321 -17.92 4.63 1.08
N ASN A 322 -18.98 4.26 0.35
CA ASN A 322 -20.37 4.38 0.83
C ASN A 322 -20.73 3.35 1.90
N ARG A 323 -19.84 2.39 2.19
CA ARG A 323 -20.00 1.45 3.32
C ARG A 323 -19.51 2.02 4.66
N PHE A 324 -18.80 3.15 4.65
CA PHE A 324 -18.24 3.79 5.85
C PHE A 324 -19.12 4.93 6.39
#